data_AF-A0A836EPV4-F1
#
_entry.id   AF-A0A836EPV4-F1
#
_cell.length_a   1.000
_cell.length_b   1.000
_cell.length_c   1.000
_cell.angle_alpha   90.00
_cell.angle_beta   90.00
_cell.angle_gamma   90.00
#
_symmetry.space_group_name_H-M   'P 1'
#
loop_
_entity.id
_entity.type
_entity.pdbx_description
1 polymer ?
#
loop_
_entity_poly.entity_id
_entity_poly.type
_entity_poly.pdbx_seq_one_letter_code
_entity_poly.pdbx_strand_id
1 'polypeptide(L)'
;IIMLRCVLVVLLYAIILYRVASENTVATDTAINGLINFPTASGKLLPNTNGNLSPAQQIIYIYGPRQWKMQDANNLIEKAGSDYLMTPGIGAHKLHVRKLSWNKARRICIQEGGHLAIINSNSEEKLLLHILEENKINQAWLGVHDLYEEGDWSTIMDEPLEATGYSKWTLKIANEPDNYNGKQHCGVLLKDGGMDDLECTATVAFFCEITL
;
A
#
# COMPACT_ATOMS: atom_id res chain seq x y z
N ILE A 1 27.64 20.35 -43.64
CA ILE A 1 27.43 20.82 -42.23
C ILE A 1 26.18 20.18 -41.59
N ILE A 2 25.07 19.99 -42.32
CA ILE A 2 23.85 19.35 -41.79
C ILE A 2 24.04 17.84 -41.52
N MET A 3 24.72 17.11 -42.40
CA MET A 3 24.98 15.67 -42.24
C MET A 3 25.82 15.33 -40.99
N LEU A 4 26.75 16.21 -40.58
CA LEU A 4 27.60 15.98 -39.41
C LEU A 4 26.82 16.14 -38.08
N ARG A 5 25.76 16.97 -38.08
CA ARG A 5 24.88 17.15 -36.91
C ARG A 5 23.94 15.96 -36.70
N CYS A 6 23.44 15.34 -37.76
CA CYS A 6 22.63 14.12 -37.63
C CYS A 6 23.43 12.94 -37.09
N VAL A 7 24.69 12.76 -37.52
CA VAL A 7 25.54 11.65 -37.04
C VAL A 7 25.85 11.80 -35.54
N LEU A 8 26.10 13.02 -35.06
CA LEU A 8 26.31 13.27 -33.62
C LEU A 8 25.05 13.01 -32.78
N VAL A 9 23.86 13.35 -33.27
CA VAL A 9 22.59 13.10 -32.57
C VAL A 9 22.28 11.60 -32.51
N VAL A 10 22.50 10.86 -33.60
CA VAL A 10 22.31 9.40 -33.63
C VAL A 10 23.32 8.67 -32.73
N LEU A 11 24.57 9.12 -32.68
CA LEU A 11 25.58 8.57 -31.77
C LEU A 11 25.24 8.85 -30.31
N LEU A 12 24.76 10.06 -29.97
CA LEU A 12 24.32 10.38 -28.61
C LEU A 12 23.12 9.54 -28.20
N TYR A 13 22.14 9.34 -29.09
CA TYR A 13 20.97 8.50 -28.82
C TYR A 13 21.36 7.03 -28.63
N ALA A 14 22.29 6.51 -29.45
CA ALA A 14 22.81 5.15 -29.32
C ALA A 14 23.59 4.95 -28.00
N ILE A 15 24.36 5.96 -27.56
CA ILE A 15 25.06 5.92 -26.27
C ILE A 15 24.07 5.93 -25.10
N ILE A 16 23.00 6.72 -25.17
CA ILE A 16 21.96 6.76 -24.13
C ILE A 16 21.24 5.41 -24.06
N LEU A 17 20.86 4.82 -25.21
CA LEU A 17 20.23 3.50 -25.24
C LEU A 17 21.17 2.39 -24.74
N TYR A 18 22.46 2.47 -25.06
CA TYR A 18 23.46 1.53 -24.54
C TYR A 18 23.63 1.64 -23.02
N ARG A 19 23.58 2.86 -22.47
CA ARG A 19 23.63 3.11 -21.01
C ARG A 19 22.39 2.54 -20.30
N VAL A 20 21.20 2.78 -20.85
CA VAL A 20 19.92 2.26 -20.31
C VAL A 20 19.87 0.73 -20.37
N ALA A 21 20.41 0.11 -21.44
CA ALA A 21 20.47 -1.34 -21.55
C ALA A 21 21.46 -1.99 -20.55
N SER A 22 22.49 -1.26 -20.09
CA SER A 22 23.47 -1.77 -19.12
C SER A 22 22.99 -1.74 -17.67
N GLU A 23 21.87 -1.07 -17.37
CA GLU A 23 21.34 -0.94 -16.00
C GLU A 23 20.24 -1.97 -15.67
N ASN A 24 19.80 -2.80 -16.63
CA ASN A 24 18.68 -3.74 -16.47
C ASN A 24 19.06 -5.24 -16.44
N THR A 25 20.30 -5.59 -16.09
CA THR A 25 20.62 -6.99 -15.76
C THR A 25 20.18 -7.30 -14.32
N VAL A 26 18.90 -7.60 -14.13
CA VAL A 26 18.39 -8.23 -12.91
C VAL A 26 18.96 -9.64 -12.85
N ALA A 27 19.97 -9.84 -12.01
CA ALA A 27 20.42 -11.16 -11.63
C ALA A 27 19.29 -11.86 -10.86
N THR A 28 18.82 -12.99 -11.39
CA THR A 28 18.00 -13.95 -10.65
C THR A 28 18.87 -14.57 -9.56
N ASP A 29 18.79 -14.06 -8.32
CA ASP A 29 19.47 -14.70 -7.20
C ASP A 29 18.53 -15.60 -6.41
N THR A 30 18.82 -16.88 -6.55
CA THR A 30 18.42 -18.02 -5.74
C THR A 30 18.70 -17.80 -4.25
N ALA A 31 17.71 -17.31 -3.49
CA ALA A 31 17.74 -17.36 -2.03
C ALA A 31 16.35 -17.64 -1.43
N ILE A 32 15.65 -18.68 -1.92
CA ILE A 32 14.36 -19.15 -1.35
C ILE A 32 14.56 -20.25 -0.28
N ASN A 33 15.76 -20.81 -0.09
CA ASN A 33 15.94 -21.98 0.78
C ASN A 33 16.68 -21.70 2.11
N GLY A 34 16.20 -20.75 2.92
CA GLY A 34 16.89 -20.44 4.19
C GLY A 34 16.11 -19.80 5.35
N LEU A 35 14.85 -19.39 5.20
CA LEU A 35 14.09 -18.77 6.30
C LEU A 35 12.97 -19.69 6.81
N ILE A 36 13.39 -20.87 7.26
CA ILE A 36 12.65 -21.65 8.26
C ILE A 36 13.09 -21.17 9.65
N ASN A 37 12.10 -21.00 10.53
CA ASN A 37 12.17 -20.49 11.91
C ASN A 37 11.89 -18.99 12.04
N PHE A 38 10.62 -18.64 12.20
CA PHE A 38 10.19 -17.45 12.94
C PHE A 38 10.33 -17.74 14.45
N PRO A 39 11.22 -17.06 15.20
CA PRO A 39 11.00 -16.85 16.61
C PRO A 39 10.21 -15.55 16.79
N THR A 40 9.14 -15.62 17.57
CA THR A 40 8.49 -14.48 18.20
C THR A 40 9.53 -13.56 18.87
N ALA A 41 9.84 -12.40 18.28
CA ALA A 41 10.38 -11.20 18.95
C ALA A 41 10.68 -10.09 17.92
N SER A 42 10.08 -8.91 18.11
CA SER A 42 10.55 -7.56 17.74
C SER A 42 11.66 -7.47 16.67
N GLY A 43 11.28 -7.27 15.41
CA GLY A 43 12.21 -7.15 14.28
C GLY A 43 13.10 -5.90 14.35
N LYS A 44 14.41 -6.10 14.48
CA LYS A 44 15.45 -5.07 14.35
C LYS A 44 16.09 -5.20 12.95
N LEU A 45 16.26 -4.10 12.23
CA LEU A 45 16.96 -4.07 10.92
C LEU A 45 18.49 -4.08 11.13
N LEU A 46 19.27 -4.85 10.34
CA LEU A 46 20.74 -4.97 10.44
C LEU A 46 21.45 -4.55 9.11
N PRO A 47 22.59 -3.80 9.18
CA PRO A 47 23.37 -3.36 8.01
C PRO A 47 24.31 -4.45 7.43
N ASN A 48 24.86 -4.21 6.23
CA ASN A 48 25.77 -5.15 5.57
C ASN A 48 27.18 -5.20 6.22
N THR A 49 28.03 -6.14 5.77
CA THR A 49 29.37 -6.42 6.33
C THR A 49 30.36 -5.25 6.27
N ASN A 50 30.06 -4.21 5.49
CA ASN A 50 30.85 -3.00 5.35
C ASN A 50 30.18 -1.77 6.03
N GLY A 51 29.04 -1.97 6.70
CA GLY A 51 28.31 -0.92 7.42
C GLY A 51 27.38 -0.05 6.56
N ASN A 52 27.13 -0.40 5.30
CA ASN A 52 26.27 0.39 4.40
C ASN A 52 24.84 -0.14 4.30
N LEU A 53 23.87 0.78 4.17
CA LEU A 53 22.44 0.51 3.93
C LEU A 53 22.09 0.67 2.45
N SER A 54 21.14 -0.13 1.95
CA SER A 54 20.62 -0.01 0.57
C SER A 54 19.80 1.28 0.38
N PRO A 55 19.54 1.74 -0.86
CA PRO A 55 18.74 2.95 -1.11
C PRO A 55 17.33 2.89 -0.48
N ALA A 56 16.65 1.74 -0.52
CA ALA A 56 15.36 1.54 0.15
C ALA A 56 15.47 1.58 1.69
N GLN A 57 16.56 1.02 2.25
CA GLN A 57 16.85 1.11 3.68
C GLN A 57 17.28 2.52 4.12
N GLN A 58 17.91 3.29 3.23
CA GLN A 58 18.22 4.69 3.44
C GLN A 58 16.95 5.55 3.40
N ILE A 59 15.99 5.26 2.52
CA ILE A 59 14.68 5.90 2.54
C ILE A 59 13.96 5.60 3.87
N ILE A 60 14.02 4.38 4.38
CA ILE A 60 13.52 4.02 5.72
C ILE A 60 14.32 4.73 6.85
N TYR A 61 15.61 5.04 6.65
CA TYR A 61 16.45 5.77 7.61
C TYR A 61 16.33 7.31 7.48
N ILE A 62 15.82 7.83 6.36
CA ILE A 62 15.67 9.25 6.06
C ILE A 62 14.21 9.70 6.28
N TYR A 63 13.24 8.85 5.94
CA TYR A 63 11.79 9.08 5.99
C TYR A 63 11.03 8.12 6.93
N GLY A 64 11.61 6.97 7.30
CA GLY A 64 11.19 6.26 8.53
C GLY A 64 11.80 6.91 9.77
N PRO A 65 11.36 6.55 10.98
CA PRO A 65 11.63 7.32 12.18
C PRO A 65 13.13 7.45 12.44
N ARG A 66 13.69 8.65 12.24
CA ARG A 66 14.97 9.07 12.84
C ARG A 66 14.77 9.41 14.33
N GLN A 67 14.20 8.47 15.09
CA GLN A 67 14.36 8.26 16.53
C GLN A 67 14.07 6.74 16.76
N TRP A 68 15.00 5.80 16.90
CA TRP A 68 16.00 5.75 17.95
C TRP A 68 16.95 6.93 17.86
N LYS A 69 16.76 7.91 18.72
CA LYS A 69 17.85 8.82 19.04
C LYS A 69 17.81 8.94 20.54
N MET A 70 18.90 8.50 21.15
CA MET A 70 19.06 8.74 22.56
C MET A 70 19.14 10.27 22.73
N GLN A 71 18.05 10.83 23.29
CA GLN A 71 17.80 12.23 23.69
C GLN A 71 17.65 13.27 22.55
N ASP A 72 16.64 14.15 22.49
CA ASP A 72 15.60 14.59 23.44
C ASP A 72 14.28 14.83 22.66
N ALA A 73 13.15 14.32 23.19
CA ALA A 73 12.01 13.82 22.41
C ALA A 73 10.80 14.77 22.20
N ASN A 74 10.77 15.98 22.75
CA ASN A 74 9.47 16.61 23.08
C ASN A 74 8.78 17.48 22.00
N ASN A 75 9.35 17.73 20.81
CA ASN A 75 8.73 18.68 19.85
C ASN A 75 8.74 18.25 18.36
N LEU A 76 8.93 16.95 18.09
CA LEU A 76 8.68 16.33 16.78
C LEU A 76 7.43 15.42 16.82
N ILE A 77 7.04 15.01 18.03
CA ILE A 77 5.90 14.17 18.39
C ILE A 77 4.56 14.84 18.03
N GLU A 78 4.52 16.17 17.96
CA GLU A 78 3.27 16.90 17.72
C GLU A 78 2.84 16.88 16.23
N LYS A 79 3.75 16.66 15.27
CA LYS A 79 3.42 16.74 13.82
C LYS A 79 3.44 15.40 13.08
N ALA A 80 4.00 14.34 13.67
CA ALA A 80 3.66 12.94 13.34
C ALA A 80 2.43 12.48 14.17
N GLY A 81 1.51 13.41 14.43
CA GLY A 81 0.40 13.32 15.37
C GLY A 81 -0.83 12.57 14.86
N SER A 82 -0.65 11.43 14.18
CA SER A 82 -1.78 10.61 13.71
C SER A 82 -1.42 9.12 13.81
N ASP A 83 -2.31 8.33 14.39
CA ASP A 83 -2.22 6.90 14.74
C ASP A 83 -1.93 5.91 13.57
N TYR A 84 -1.02 6.21 12.66
CA TYR A 84 -0.63 5.38 11.51
C TYR A 84 0.47 4.38 11.87
N LEU A 85 0.27 3.13 11.45
CA LEU A 85 1.23 2.04 11.52
C LEU A 85 2.06 1.98 10.23
N MET A 86 3.35 2.27 10.35
CA MET A 86 4.31 2.24 9.24
C MET A 86 4.85 0.82 9.05
N THR A 87 4.67 0.25 7.84
CA THR A 87 5.16 -1.09 7.49
C THR A 87 6.14 -1.03 6.30
N PRO A 88 7.43 -1.33 6.51
CA PRO A 88 8.43 -1.26 5.44
C PRO A 88 8.08 -2.10 4.21
N GLY A 89 8.10 -1.47 3.03
CA GLY A 89 7.81 -2.12 1.76
C GLY A 89 6.33 -2.42 1.50
N ILE A 90 5.43 -1.96 2.39
CA ILE A 90 3.98 -2.06 2.21
C ILE A 90 3.35 -0.66 2.19
N GLY A 91 3.55 0.15 3.23
CA GLY A 91 2.94 1.48 3.33
C GLY A 91 2.66 1.89 4.77
N ALA A 92 1.94 3.00 4.96
CA ALA A 92 1.50 3.47 6.27
C ALA A 92 -0.01 3.39 6.39
N HIS A 93 -0.54 2.65 7.37
CA HIS A 93 -1.97 2.38 7.48
C HIS A 93 -2.53 2.83 8.83
N LYS A 94 -3.73 3.41 8.83
CA LYS A 94 -4.46 3.76 10.05
C LYS A 94 -5.88 3.25 9.99
N LEU A 95 -6.31 2.54 11.04
CA LEU A 95 -7.71 2.20 11.24
C LEU A 95 -8.43 3.35 11.94
N HIS A 96 -9.45 3.90 11.30
CA HIS A 96 -10.44 4.75 11.95
C HIS A 96 -11.63 3.92 12.41
N VAL A 97 -11.74 3.73 13.73
CA VAL A 97 -12.82 2.93 14.36
C VAL A 97 -14.20 3.60 14.23
N ARG A 98 -14.24 4.94 14.10
CA ARG A 98 -15.50 5.67 13.89
C ARG A 98 -16.15 5.24 12.59
N LYS A 99 -17.47 5.06 12.62
CA LYS A 99 -18.24 4.58 11.46
C LYS A 99 -18.70 5.73 10.59
N LEU A 100 -18.32 5.74 9.31
CA LEU A 100 -18.67 6.78 8.34
C LEU A 100 -19.07 6.15 6.99
N SER A 101 -19.80 6.92 6.18
CA SER A 101 -20.05 6.53 4.78
C SER A 101 -18.77 6.60 3.95
N TRP A 102 -18.70 5.81 2.88
CA TRP A 102 -17.48 5.64 2.09
C TRP A 102 -16.90 6.99 1.61
N ASN A 103 -17.75 7.86 1.06
CA ASN A 103 -17.35 9.21 0.63
C ASN A 103 -16.88 10.11 1.78
N LYS A 104 -17.44 9.97 2.99
CA LYS A 104 -16.99 10.71 4.17
C LYS A 104 -15.67 10.17 4.67
N ALA A 105 -15.50 8.85 4.71
CA ALA A 105 -14.24 8.19 5.07
C ALA A 105 -13.10 8.58 4.11
N ARG A 106 -13.35 8.55 2.79
CA ARG A 106 -12.42 9.03 1.76
C ARG A 106 -11.96 10.46 2.02
N ARG A 107 -12.89 11.36 2.33
CA ARG A 107 -12.56 12.76 2.66
C ARG A 107 -11.65 12.88 3.88
N ILE A 108 -11.86 12.06 4.91
CA ILE A 108 -11.00 12.06 6.09
C ILE A 108 -9.58 11.63 5.71
N CYS A 109 -9.41 10.54 4.96
CA CYS A 109 -8.07 10.09 4.57
C CYS A 109 -7.34 11.15 3.73
N ILE A 110 -8.04 11.83 2.82
CA ILE A 110 -7.49 12.96 2.04
C ILE A 110 -7.05 14.11 2.96
N GLN A 111 -7.85 14.44 3.98
CA GLN A 111 -7.50 15.48 4.96
C GLN A 111 -6.29 15.10 5.82
N GLU A 112 -6.03 13.80 5.99
CA GLU A 112 -4.86 13.26 6.67
C GLU A 112 -3.64 13.13 5.75
N GLY A 113 -3.76 13.53 4.47
CA GLY A 113 -2.66 13.48 3.50
C GLY A 113 -2.50 12.13 2.80
N GLY A 114 -3.49 11.25 2.92
CA GLY A 114 -3.52 9.93 2.28
C GLY A 114 -4.79 9.68 1.48
N HIS A 115 -5.16 8.42 1.35
CA HIS A 115 -6.39 7.96 0.71
C HIS A 115 -6.99 6.77 1.46
N LEU A 116 -8.17 6.31 1.07
CA LEU A 116 -8.66 5.02 1.58
C LEU A 116 -7.68 3.92 1.13
N ALA A 117 -7.38 2.98 2.01
CA ALA A 117 -6.37 1.95 1.73
C ALA A 117 -6.74 1.11 0.51
N ILE A 118 -5.78 0.90 -0.38
CA ILE A 118 -5.89 0.02 -1.54
C ILE A 118 -4.98 -1.16 -1.24
N ILE A 119 -5.55 -2.37 -1.18
CA ILE A 119 -4.73 -3.56 -0.94
C ILE A 119 -4.01 -3.90 -2.23
N ASN A 120 -2.68 -3.93 -2.19
CA ASN A 120 -1.81 -4.24 -3.32
C ASN A 120 -1.15 -5.62 -3.20
N SER A 121 -1.37 -6.34 -2.09
CA SER A 121 -0.79 -7.67 -1.88
C SER A 121 -1.49 -8.47 -0.78
N ASN A 122 -1.28 -9.79 -0.79
CA ASN A 122 -1.71 -10.68 0.29
C ASN A 122 -1.04 -10.37 1.64
N SER A 123 0.17 -9.79 1.62
CA SER A 123 0.87 -9.40 2.84
C SER A 123 0.22 -8.18 3.49
N GLU A 124 -0.24 -7.24 2.65
CA GLU A 124 -0.98 -6.07 3.09
C GLU A 124 -2.37 -6.45 3.63
N GLU A 125 -3.10 -7.34 2.96
CA GLU A 125 -4.36 -7.88 3.49
C GLU A 125 -4.15 -8.44 4.91
N LYS A 126 -3.14 -9.30 5.11
CA LYS A 126 -2.85 -9.89 6.42
C LYS A 126 -2.56 -8.84 7.49
N LEU A 127 -1.85 -7.77 7.14
CA LEU A 127 -1.61 -6.65 8.04
C LEU A 127 -2.93 -5.97 8.44
N LEU A 128 -3.78 -5.65 7.48
CA LEU A 128 -5.07 -5.00 7.75
C LEU A 128 -6.00 -5.90 8.58
N LEU A 129 -6.03 -7.21 8.28
CA LEU A 129 -6.79 -8.19 9.05
C LEU A 129 -6.32 -8.25 10.50
N HIS A 130 -5.01 -8.22 10.74
CA HIS A 130 -4.47 -8.18 12.10
C HIS A 130 -4.92 -6.92 12.85
N ILE A 131 -4.89 -5.75 12.19
CA ILE A 131 -5.36 -4.50 12.80
C ILE A 131 -6.87 -4.57 13.11
N LEU A 132 -7.68 -5.17 12.24
CA LEU A 132 -9.11 -5.40 12.50
C LEU A 132 -9.33 -6.32 13.72
N GLU A 133 -8.58 -7.41 13.82
CA GLU A 133 -8.65 -8.38 14.91
C GLU A 133 -8.32 -7.72 16.26
N GLU A 134 -7.20 -7.01 16.35
CA GLU A 134 -6.77 -6.33 17.58
C GLU A 134 -7.80 -5.30 18.08
N ASN A 135 -8.47 -4.63 17.14
CA ASN A 135 -9.47 -3.60 17.44
C ASN A 135 -10.91 -4.16 17.51
N LYS A 136 -11.11 -5.47 17.33
CA LYS A 136 -12.42 -6.15 17.34
C LYS A 136 -13.41 -5.53 16.34
N ILE A 137 -12.93 -5.18 15.16
CA ILE A 137 -13.73 -4.60 14.07
C ILE A 137 -14.03 -5.68 13.03
N ASN A 138 -15.30 -5.76 12.61
CA ASN A 138 -15.73 -6.80 11.67
C ASN A 138 -15.42 -6.47 10.21
N GLN A 139 -15.42 -5.19 9.84
CA GLN A 139 -15.14 -4.76 8.47
C GLN A 139 -14.76 -3.29 8.43
N ALA A 140 -14.02 -2.91 7.40
CA ALA A 140 -13.61 -1.52 7.17
C ALA A 140 -13.59 -1.17 5.68
N TRP A 141 -13.95 0.06 5.34
CA TRP A 141 -13.87 0.56 3.97
C TRP A 141 -12.45 0.50 3.41
N LEU A 142 -12.37 0.17 2.13
CA LEU A 142 -11.19 0.23 1.28
C LEU A 142 -11.39 1.25 0.16
N GLY A 143 -10.31 1.61 -0.53
CA GLY A 143 -10.27 2.52 -1.66
C GLY A 143 -10.65 1.86 -2.98
N VAL A 144 -11.71 1.04 -3.00
CA VAL A 144 -12.19 0.33 -4.20
C VAL A 144 -13.69 0.53 -4.40
N HIS A 145 -14.13 0.64 -5.64
CA HIS A 145 -15.52 0.89 -6.03
C HIS A 145 -15.78 0.50 -7.49
N ASP A 146 -17.05 0.37 -7.89
CA ASP A 146 -17.47 0.21 -9.29
C ASP A 146 -18.45 1.32 -9.73
N LEU A 147 -18.39 2.48 -9.06
CA LEU A 147 -19.24 3.65 -9.32
C LEU A 147 -19.24 4.21 -10.76
N TYR A 148 -18.27 3.81 -11.59
CA TYR A 148 -18.21 4.23 -13.00
C TYR A 148 -19.06 3.33 -13.90
N GLU A 149 -18.97 2.02 -13.70
CA GLU A 149 -19.68 0.99 -14.45
C GLU A 149 -19.83 -0.24 -13.55
N GLU A 150 -21.07 -0.70 -13.40
CA GLU A 150 -21.43 -1.84 -12.54
C GLU A 150 -20.61 -3.09 -12.92
N GLY A 151 -19.94 -3.67 -11.93
CA GLY A 151 -19.09 -4.85 -12.12
C GLY A 151 -17.65 -4.54 -12.57
N ASP A 152 -17.36 -3.32 -13.02
CA ASP A 152 -16.01 -2.88 -13.38
C ASP A 152 -15.34 -2.16 -12.20
N TRP A 153 -14.74 -2.96 -11.32
CA TRP A 153 -14.12 -2.48 -10.09
C TRP A 153 -12.81 -1.74 -10.35
N SER A 154 -12.73 -0.53 -9.78
CA SER A 154 -11.59 0.38 -9.86
C SER A 154 -11.17 0.83 -8.46
N THR A 155 -9.91 1.24 -8.34
CA THR A 155 -9.41 1.91 -7.15
C THR A 155 -9.74 3.40 -7.17
N ILE A 156 -9.61 4.06 -6.02
CA ILE A 156 -9.73 5.53 -5.91
C ILE A 156 -8.63 6.31 -6.65
N MET A 157 -7.66 5.60 -7.25
CA MET A 157 -6.59 6.13 -8.11
C MET A 157 -6.90 5.97 -9.60
N ASP A 158 -8.12 5.56 -9.95
CA ASP A 158 -8.59 5.32 -11.32
C ASP A 158 -7.83 4.17 -12.03
N GLU A 159 -7.37 3.18 -11.25
CA GLU A 159 -6.75 1.96 -11.77
C GLU A 159 -7.71 0.76 -11.62
N PRO A 160 -7.75 -0.19 -12.58
CA PRO A 160 -8.53 -1.42 -12.42
C PRO A 160 -8.11 -2.20 -11.17
N LEU A 161 -9.07 -2.79 -10.44
CA LEU A 161 -8.78 -3.53 -9.20
C LEU A 161 -7.77 -4.68 -9.44
N GLU A 162 -7.85 -5.35 -10.58
CA GLU A 162 -6.95 -6.43 -10.96
C GLU A 162 -5.50 -5.97 -11.14
N ALA A 163 -5.28 -4.68 -11.45
CA ALA A 163 -3.96 -4.10 -11.65
C ALA A 163 -3.19 -3.92 -10.33
N THR A 164 -3.89 -3.91 -9.19
CA THR A 164 -3.28 -3.77 -7.85
C THR A 164 -2.45 -4.98 -7.43
N GLY A 165 -2.68 -6.15 -8.05
CA GLY A 165 -2.12 -7.43 -7.58
C GLY A 165 -2.92 -8.09 -6.46
N TYR A 166 -4.06 -7.51 -6.06
CA TYR A 166 -5.01 -8.10 -5.12
C TYR A 166 -6.47 -7.80 -5.54
N SER A 167 -7.20 -8.84 -5.91
CA SER A 167 -8.61 -8.77 -6.31
C SER A 167 -9.43 -9.90 -5.68
N LYS A 168 -9.16 -10.20 -4.41
CA LYS A 168 -9.81 -11.31 -3.69
C LYS A 168 -11.09 -10.87 -3.01
N TRP A 169 -12.21 -11.37 -3.51
CA TRP A 169 -13.51 -11.31 -2.84
C TRP A 169 -13.64 -12.42 -1.79
N THR A 170 -14.47 -12.21 -0.78
CA THR A 170 -14.67 -13.20 0.27
C THR A 170 -15.30 -14.48 -0.29
N LEU A 171 -14.87 -15.63 0.24
CA LEU A 171 -15.46 -16.93 -0.09
C LEU A 171 -16.50 -17.36 0.95
N LYS A 172 -16.77 -16.53 1.95
CA LYS A 172 -17.73 -16.80 3.03
C LYS A 172 -19.16 -16.49 2.61
N ILE A 173 -19.32 -15.54 1.69
CA ILE A 173 -20.58 -15.17 1.07
C ILE A 173 -20.48 -15.59 -0.40
N ALA A 174 -21.55 -16.17 -0.93
CA ALA A 174 -21.52 -16.73 -2.26
C ALA A 174 -21.74 -15.62 -3.29
N ASN A 175 -20.89 -15.61 -4.33
CA ASN A 175 -20.97 -14.70 -5.48
C ASN A 175 -20.61 -13.25 -5.21
N GLU A 176 -19.74 -12.97 -4.23
CA GLU A 176 -19.22 -11.61 -4.05
C GLU A 176 -18.27 -11.21 -5.21
N PRO A 177 -18.32 -9.94 -5.66
CA PRO A 177 -19.27 -8.89 -5.26
C PRO A 177 -20.67 -9.17 -5.85
N ASP A 178 -21.72 -9.12 -5.03
CA ASP A 178 -23.06 -9.60 -5.39
C ASP A 178 -24.06 -8.51 -5.80
N ASN A 179 -23.70 -7.24 -5.56
CA ASN A 179 -24.52 -6.07 -5.78
C ASN A 179 -25.98 -6.23 -5.28
N TYR A 180 -26.13 -6.68 -4.03
CA TYR A 180 -27.41 -6.86 -3.36
C TYR A 180 -28.35 -5.66 -3.54
N ASN A 181 -29.50 -5.94 -4.17
CA ASN A 181 -30.54 -4.97 -4.54
C ASN A 181 -30.09 -3.84 -5.50
N GLY A 182 -28.95 -3.98 -6.19
CA GLY A 182 -28.47 -3.01 -7.17
C GLY A 182 -27.99 -1.70 -6.54
N LYS A 183 -27.31 -1.77 -5.39
CA LYS A 183 -26.92 -0.59 -4.58
C LYS A 183 -25.52 -0.65 -3.99
N GLN A 184 -24.83 -1.79 -4.06
CA GLN A 184 -23.54 -1.96 -3.41
C GLN A 184 -22.44 -1.65 -4.42
N HIS A 185 -21.75 -0.55 -4.18
CA HIS A 185 -20.79 -0.01 -5.16
C HIS A 185 -19.45 0.40 -4.53
N CYS A 186 -19.22 0.03 -3.27
CA CYS A 186 -18.05 0.41 -2.49
C CYS A 186 -17.53 -0.79 -1.71
N GLY A 187 -16.22 -1.05 -1.76
CA GLY A 187 -15.65 -2.25 -1.16
C GLY A 187 -15.21 -2.08 0.29
N VAL A 188 -15.43 -3.12 1.09
CA VAL A 188 -14.87 -3.30 2.44
C VAL A 188 -13.93 -4.48 2.49
N LEU A 189 -12.98 -4.47 3.43
CA LEU A 189 -12.30 -5.68 3.89
C LEU A 189 -13.10 -6.30 5.04
N LEU A 190 -13.38 -7.60 4.95
CA LEU A 190 -14.00 -8.36 6.05
C LEU A 190 -12.93 -8.93 7.00
N LYS A 191 -13.23 -8.99 8.30
CA LYS A 191 -12.32 -9.59 9.31
C LYS A 191 -11.95 -11.06 9.04
N ASP A 192 -12.79 -11.76 8.29
CA ASP A 192 -12.60 -13.18 7.96
C ASP A 192 -11.79 -13.37 6.66
N GLY A 193 -11.32 -12.26 6.06
CA GLY A 193 -10.56 -12.23 4.82
C GLY A 193 -11.41 -11.99 3.57
N GLY A 194 -10.77 -11.40 2.56
CA GLY A 194 -11.40 -11.00 1.31
C GLY A 194 -12.29 -9.76 1.41
N MET A 195 -12.58 -9.21 0.24
CA MET A 195 -13.45 -8.06 0.06
C MET A 195 -14.93 -8.44 -0.07
N ASP A 196 -15.79 -7.47 0.20
CA ASP A 196 -17.24 -7.53 0.05
C ASP A 196 -17.69 -6.14 -0.42
N ASP A 197 -18.69 -6.06 -1.29
CA ASP A 197 -19.27 -4.79 -1.73
C ASP A 197 -20.41 -4.37 -0.81
N LEU A 198 -20.58 -3.07 -0.62
CA LEU A 198 -21.58 -2.55 0.29
C LEU A 198 -22.12 -1.21 -0.19
N GLU A 199 -23.36 -0.89 0.21
CA GLU A 199 -23.97 0.39 -0.17
C GLU A 199 -23.10 1.52 0.38
N CYS A 200 -22.61 2.39 -0.50
CA CYS A 200 -21.64 3.44 -0.16
C CYS A 200 -22.12 4.40 0.95
N THR A 201 -23.43 4.43 1.21
CA THR A 201 -24.08 5.24 2.26
C THR A 201 -23.98 4.61 3.66
N ALA A 202 -23.76 3.29 3.75
CA ALA A 202 -23.64 2.59 5.01
C ALA A 202 -22.46 3.11 5.83
N THR A 203 -22.50 2.94 7.15
CA THR A 203 -21.46 3.46 8.03
C THR A 203 -20.67 2.34 8.67
N VAL A 204 -19.39 2.19 8.28
CA VAL A 204 -18.43 1.25 8.88
C VAL A 204 -17.10 1.94 9.18
N ALA A 205 -16.22 1.25 9.90
CA ALA A 205 -14.83 1.70 10.11
C ALA A 205 -14.11 1.83 8.76
N PHE A 206 -12.91 2.40 8.72
CA PHE A 206 -12.19 2.57 7.46
C PHE A 206 -10.69 2.60 7.66
N PHE A 207 -9.96 2.09 6.68
CA PHE A 207 -8.50 2.22 6.63
C PHE A 207 -8.11 3.42 5.77
N CYS A 208 -7.27 4.27 6.33
CA CYS A 208 -6.51 5.23 5.54
C CYS A 208 -5.11 4.68 5.28
N GLU A 209 -4.56 5.04 4.13
CA GLU A 209 -3.21 4.71 3.69
C GLU A 209 -2.48 5.97 3.23
N ILE A 210 -1.21 6.07 3.57
CA ILE A 210 -0.28 7.04 3.02
C ILE A 210 0.82 6.24 2.32
N THR A 211 0.93 6.40 0.99
CA THR A 211 1.99 5.79 0.19
C THR A 211 3.35 6.37 0.60
N LEU A 212 4.34 5.50 0.81
CA LEU A 212 5.69 5.85 1.26
C LEU A 212 6.72 5.81 0.11
#